data_AF-C7IWJ2-F1
#
_entry.id   AF-C7IWJ2-F1
#
_cell.length_a   1.000
_cell.length_b   1.000
_cell.length_c   1.000
_cell.angle_alpha   90.00
_cell.angle_beta   90.00
_cell.angle_gamma   90.00
#
_symmetry.space_group_name_H-M   'P 1'
#
loop_
_entity.id
_entity.type
_entity.pdbx_description
1 polymer ?
#
loop_
_entity_poly.entity_id
_entity_poly.type
_entity_poly.pdbx_seq_one_letter_code
_entity_poly.pdbx_strand_id
1 'polypeptide(L)'
;MSTLSAGVLLKLLDGMKAGAAKPVGEHRTALLQVTDIVPADLDDKDLLPRHGKFYVKVSDSSHSIYATLPLPQADLVLSNKLQLGQFVHLDRLDPGSPVPVIVGARPLPGRHPLVVGTPDPATRAKPAAPRRGSWGPENHAGILASPRVIKPTTLNFEDRTPVKERPPAPSPARSTASSLRKSSSVLPRITRSKSFVADRAPDHPKIPKSPFPAVRNPPLYTPSSIRLDSI
;
A
#
# COMPACT_ATOMS: atom_id res chain seq x y z
N MET A 1 17.33 3.38 -1.13
CA MET A 1 16.17 2.96 -1.95
C MET A 1 16.27 1.46 -2.14
N SER A 2 15.19 0.72 -1.91
CA SER A 2 15.09 -0.71 -2.25
C SER A 2 15.05 -0.86 -3.77
N THR A 3 15.88 -1.76 -4.31
CA THR A 3 15.94 -2.05 -5.75
C THR A 3 15.51 -3.49 -5.99
N LEU A 4 14.66 -3.70 -7.00
CA LEU A 4 14.31 -5.03 -7.46
C LEU A 4 15.50 -5.63 -8.24
N SER A 5 15.78 -6.91 -8.03
CA SER A 5 16.81 -7.63 -8.77
C SER A 5 16.15 -8.44 -9.87
N ALA A 6 16.41 -8.06 -11.12
CA ALA A 6 15.92 -8.78 -12.30
C ALA A 6 16.37 -10.24 -12.30
N GLY A 7 15.47 -11.15 -12.68
CA GLY A 7 15.69 -12.59 -12.75
C GLY A 7 15.56 -13.33 -11.41
N VAL A 8 15.32 -12.64 -10.29
CA VAL A 8 15.08 -13.31 -9.00
C VAL A 8 13.81 -14.14 -9.03
N LEU A 9 12.77 -13.72 -9.77
CA LEU A 9 11.54 -14.50 -9.88
C LEU A 9 11.79 -15.84 -10.58
N LEU A 10 12.66 -15.87 -11.59
CA LEU A 10 13.06 -17.12 -12.25
C LEU A 10 13.80 -18.05 -11.27
N LYS A 11 14.73 -17.51 -10.46
CA LYS A 11 15.43 -18.30 -9.43
C LYS A 11 14.47 -18.92 -8.42
N LEU A 12 13.42 -18.19 -8.03
CA LEU A 12 12.36 -18.73 -7.17
C LEU A 12 11.61 -19.88 -7.84
N LEU A 13 11.24 -19.74 -9.11
CA LEU A 13 10.52 -20.76 -9.87
C LEU A 13 11.37 -22.01 -10.13
N ASP A 14 12.66 -21.84 -10.43
CA ASP A 14 13.57 -22.97 -10.62
C ASP A 14 13.81 -23.70 -9.31
N GLY A 15 13.94 -22.97 -8.19
CA GLY A 15 14.01 -23.59 -6.87
C GLY A 15 12.71 -24.27 -6.44
N MET A 16 11.55 -23.75 -6.82
CA MET A 16 10.26 -24.43 -6.61
C MET A 16 10.21 -25.77 -7.36
N LYS A 17 10.66 -25.80 -8.62
CA LYS A 17 10.75 -27.04 -9.41
C LYS A 17 11.74 -28.04 -8.83
N ALA A 18 12.86 -27.55 -8.29
CA ALA A 18 13.90 -28.38 -7.67
C ALA A 18 13.58 -28.79 -6.21
N GLY A 19 12.48 -28.29 -5.62
CA GLY A 19 12.15 -28.53 -4.21
C GLY A 19 13.11 -27.85 -3.22
N ALA A 20 13.82 -26.79 -3.64
CA ALA A 20 14.78 -26.08 -2.82
C ALA A 20 14.09 -25.23 -1.74
N ALA A 21 14.40 -25.49 -0.47
CA ALA A 21 13.80 -24.76 0.65
C ALA A 21 14.18 -23.27 0.71
N LYS A 22 15.32 -22.88 0.11
CA LYS A 22 15.84 -21.51 0.10
C LYS A 22 16.47 -21.17 -1.27
N PRO A 23 15.66 -20.84 -2.29
CA PRO A 23 16.12 -20.63 -3.67
C PRO A 23 17.08 -19.45 -3.88
N VAL A 24 17.04 -18.42 -3.02
CA VAL A 24 17.87 -17.20 -3.18
C VAL A 24 19.16 -17.27 -2.35
N GLY A 25 19.29 -18.27 -1.48
CA GLY A 25 20.39 -18.44 -0.52
C GLY A 25 19.92 -18.45 0.93
N GLU A 26 20.77 -18.91 1.83
CA GLU A 26 20.36 -19.27 3.20
C GLU A 26 19.87 -18.08 4.06
N HIS A 27 20.48 -16.92 3.85
CA HIS A 27 20.19 -15.67 4.56
C HIS A 27 19.63 -14.60 3.62
N ARG A 28 19.05 -15.02 2.49
CA ARG A 28 18.52 -14.12 1.47
C ARG A 28 17.07 -14.43 1.19
N THR A 29 16.33 -13.36 0.97
CA THR A 29 14.90 -13.39 0.63
C THR A 29 14.72 -12.65 -0.67
N ALA A 30 13.85 -13.15 -1.54
CA ALA A 30 13.51 -12.41 -2.76
C ALA A 30 12.75 -11.14 -2.40
N LEU A 31 13.11 -10.03 -3.02
CA LEU A 31 12.35 -8.79 -2.95
C LEU A 31 11.57 -8.61 -4.24
N LEU A 32 10.25 -8.60 -4.15
CA LEU A 32 9.35 -8.42 -5.30
C LEU A 32 8.40 -7.25 -5.05
N GLN A 33 7.83 -6.68 -6.11
CA GLN A 33 6.78 -5.67 -6.02
C GLN A 33 5.41 -6.28 -6.25
N VAL A 34 4.46 -5.94 -5.40
CA VAL A 34 3.04 -6.24 -5.64
C VAL A 34 2.51 -5.28 -6.70
N THR A 35 2.07 -5.85 -7.81
CA THR A 35 1.61 -5.09 -8.99
C THR A 35 0.12 -5.19 -9.22
N ASP A 36 -0.52 -6.25 -8.71
CA ASP A 36 -1.96 -6.48 -8.83
C ASP A 36 -2.45 -7.39 -7.69
N ILE A 37 -3.73 -7.27 -7.31
CA ILE A 37 -4.42 -8.12 -6.33
C ILE A 37 -5.84 -8.36 -6.83
N VAL A 38 -6.21 -9.63 -7.00
CA VAL A 38 -7.50 -10.06 -7.51
C VAL A 38 -8.14 -11.05 -6.50
N PRO A 39 -9.39 -10.83 -6.08
CA PRO A 39 -10.15 -11.82 -5.32
C PRO A 39 -10.19 -13.18 -6.05
N ALA A 40 -9.88 -14.27 -5.34
CA ALA A 40 -10.12 -15.62 -5.86
C ALA A 40 -11.51 -16.09 -5.42
N ASP A 41 -12.22 -16.79 -6.31
CA ASP A 41 -13.52 -17.41 -6.01
C ASP A 41 -14.54 -16.44 -5.41
N LEU A 42 -14.80 -15.34 -6.12
CA LEU A 42 -15.85 -14.39 -5.77
C LEU A 42 -17.20 -15.04 -6.05
N ASP A 43 -18.04 -15.13 -5.02
CA ASP A 43 -19.40 -15.59 -5.18
C ASP A 43 -20.33 -14.41 -5.48
N ASP A 44 -21.34 -14.61 -6.33
CA ASP A 44 -22.27 -13.55 -6.72
C ASP A 44 -23.13 -13.05 -5.55
N LYS A 45 -23.23 -13.86 -4.48
CA LYS A 45 -23.98 -13.53 -3.27
C LYS A 45 -23.11 -12.91 -2.19
N ASP A 46 -21.88 -13.38 -2.06
CA ASP A 46 -20.93 -12.93 -1.05
C ASP A 46 -19.73 -12.26 -1.73
N LEU A 47 -19.68 -10.93 -1.69
CA LEU A 47 -18.57 -10.13 -2.23
C LEU A 47 -17.25 -10.30 -1.45
N LEU A 48 -17.24 -11.16 -0.44
CA LEU A 48 -16.04 -11.57 0.27
C LEU A 48 -15.54 -12.88 -0.35
N PRO A 49 -14.23 -12.99 -0.68
CA PRO A 49 -13.67 -14.25 -1.13
C PRO A 49 -14.02 -15.33 -0.09
N ARG A 50 -14.76 -16.37 -0.49
CA ARG A 50 -15.34 -17.38 0.45
C ARG A 50 -14.30 -18.05 1.36
N HIS A 51 -13.04 -18.00 0.96
CA HIS A 51 -11.91 -18.57 1.68
C HIS A 51 -10.81 -17.56 2.00
N GLY A 52 -11.08 -16.25 1.88
CA GLY A 52 -10.06 -15.20 1.99
C GLY A 52 -8.95 -15.33 0.92
N LYS A 53 -9.15 -16.14 -0.12
CA LYS A 53 -8.12 -16.40 -1.13
C LYS A 53 -8.03 -15.21 -2.08
N PHE A 54 -6.79 -14.82 -2.38
CA PHE A 54 -6.47 -13.78 -3.35
C PHE A 54 -5.38 -14.27 -4.29
N TYR A 55 -5.49 -13.89 -5.56
CA TYR A 55 -4.39 -13.92 -6.52
C TYR A 55 -3.62 -12.60 -6.41
N VAL A 56 -2.34 -12.68 -6.06
CA VAL A 56 -1.44 -11.53 -5.96
C VAL A 56 -0.42 -11.61 -7.08
N LYS A 57 -0.32 -10.55 -7.89
CA LYS A 57 0.70 -10.46 -8.94
C LYS A 57 1.96 -9.82 -8.38
N VAL A 58 3.06 -10.55 -8.41
CA VAL A 58 4.38 -10.08 -7.94
C VAL A 58 5.34 -9.95 -9.12
N SER A 59 6.20 -8.92 -9.10
CA SER A 59 7.17 -8.61 -10.15
C SER A 59 8.58 -8.38 -9.61
N ASP A 60 9.60 -8.84 -10.33
CA ASP A 60 11.03 -8.62 -10.03
C ASP A 60 11.67 -7.52 -10.89
N SER A 61 10.86 -6.68 -11.56
CA SER A 61 11.17 -5.71 -12.64
C SER A 61 11.28 -6.28 -14.05
N SER A 62 11.58 -7.56 -14.20
CA SER A 62 11.76 -8.22 -15.52
C SER A 62 10.65 -9.23 -15.83
N HIS A 63 10.15 -9.92 -14.82
CA HIS A 63 9.13 -10.96 -14.90
C HIS A 63 8.05 -10.68 -13.87
N SER A 64 6.83 -11.14 -14.16
CA SER A 64 5.72 -11.09 -13.20
C SER A 64 4.92 -12.38 -13.23
N ILE A 65 4.36 -12.77 -12.09
CA ILE A 65 3.53 -13.96 -11.96
C ILE A 65 2.39 -13.69 -10.97
N TYR A 66 1.23 -14.32 -11.21
CA TYR A 66 0.20 -14.45 -10.19
C TYR A 66 0.54 -15.61 -9.25
N ALA A 67 0.37 -15.39 -7.95
CA ALA A 67 0.55 -16.42 -6.93
C ALA A 67 -0.51 -16.22 -5.83
N THR A 68 -0.79 -17.26 -5.06
CA THR A 68 -1.71 -17.18 -3.91
C THR A 68 -0.95 -16.98 -2.62
N LEU A 69 -1.61 -16.38 -1.62
CA LEU A 69 -1.11 -16.34 -0.25
C LEU A 69 -1.65 -17.55 0.53
N PRO A 70 -0.85 -18.13 1.44
CA PRO A 70 -1.34 -19.09 2.43
C PRO A 70 -2.50 -18.48 3.22
N LEU A 71 -3.47 -19.30 3.63
CA LEU A 71 -4.65 -18.82 4.36
C LEU A 71 -4.31 -17.95 5.59
N PRO A 72 -3.29 -18.27 6.43
CA PRO A 72 -2.90 -17.39 7.54
C PRO A 72 -2.31 -16.03 7.11
N GLN A 73 -1.86 -15.91 5.85
CA GLN A 73 -1.29 -14.69 5.29
C GLN A 73 -2.28 -13.93 4.40
N ALA A 74 -3.44 -14.51 4.08
CA ALA A 74 -4.53 -13.82 3.38
C ALA A 74 -4.99 -12.57 4.13
N ASP A 75 -4.94 -12.61 5.46
CA ASP A 75 -5.25 -11.47 6.33
C ASP A 75 -4.38 -10.25 6.02
N LEU A 76 -3.20 -10.39 5.41
CA LEU A 76 -2.39 -9.24 4.99
C LEU A 76 -3.10 -8.38 3.95
N VAL A 77 -3.86 -9.00 3.03
CA VAL A 77 -4.68 -8.29 2.04
C VAL A 77 -5.91 -7.70 2.72
N LEU A 78 -6.63 -8.50 3.51
CA LEU A 78 -7.87 -8.08 4.19
C LEU A 78 -7.64 -6.96 5.21
N SER A 79 -6.52 -6.99 5.92
CA SER A 79 -6.10 -5.97 6.91
C SER A 79 -5.40 -4.77 6.28
N ASN A 80 -5.35 -4.68 4.95
CA ASN A 80 -4.75 -3.58 4.21
C ASN A 80 -3.24 -3.39 4.49
N LYS A 81 -2.55 -4.47 4.87
CA LYS A 81 -1.09 -4.52 5.13
C LYS A 81 -0.28 -4.87 3.89
N LEU A 82 -0.91 -5.50 2.90
CA LEU A 82 -0.37 -5.77 1.57
C LEU A 82 -1.19 -5.01 0.53
N GLN A 83 -0.54 -4.12 -0.22
CA GLN A 83 -1.15 -3.18 -1.14
C GLN A 83 -0.34 -3.09 -2.44
N LEU A 84 -0.97 -2.56 -3.49
CA LEU A 84 -0.31 -2.28 -4.77
C LEU A 84 0.85 -1.30 -4.60
N GLY A 85 1.93 -1.56 -5.34
CA GLY A 85 3.17 -0.77 -5.31
C GLY A 85 4.07 -1.07 -4.12
N GLN A 86 3.65 -1.87 -3.13
CA GLN A 86 4.51 -2.26 -2.03
C GLN A 86 5.55 -3.29 -2.47
N PHE A 87 6.71 -3.24 -1.82
CA PHE A 87 7.65 -4.34 -1.90
C PHE A 87 7.32 -5.39 -0.85
N VAL A 88 7.59 -6.64 -1.17
CA VAL A 88 7.36 -7.80 -0.31
C VAL A 88 8.58 -8.69 -0.34
N HIS A 89 9.06 -9.08 0.85
CA HIS A 89 10.06 -10.14 0.99
C HIS A 89 9.37 -11.50 0.96
N LEU A 90 9.88 -12.39 0.12
CA LEU A 90 9.43 -13.78 0.02
C LEU A 90 10.60 -14.73 0.29
N ASP A 91 10.31 -15.85 0.94
CA ASP A 91 11.33 -16.87 1.23
C ASP A 91 11.45 -17.85 0.05
N ARG A 92 10.30 -18.34 -0.46
CA ARG A 92 10.22 -19.22 -1.63
C ARG A 92 8.82 -19.22 -2.24
N LEU A 93 8.68 -19.93 -3.35
CA LEU A 93 7.39 -20.32 -3.92
C LEU A 93 7.21 -21.82 -3.73
N ASP A 94 6.06 -22.23 -3.22
CA ASP A 94 5.66 -23.64 -3.14
C ASP A 94 4.74 -23.98 -4.32
N PRO A 95 4.80 -25.22 -4.83
CA PRO A 95 3.93 -25.65 -5.92
C PRO A 95 2.46 -25.57 -5.49
N GLY A 96 1.65 -24.91 -6.32
CA GLY A 96 0.21 -24.75 -6.12
C GLY A 96 -0.53 -24.83 -7.45
N SER A 97 -1.83 -25.08 -7.39
CA SER A 97 -2.71 -25.13 -8.56
C SER A 97 -3.91 -24.19 -8.32
N PRO A 98 -4.26 -23.30 -9.27
CA PRO A 98 -3.68 -23.15 -10.62
C PRO A 98 -2.38 -22.32 -10.66
N VAL A 99 -1.99 -21.71 -9.54
CA VAL A 99 -0.80 -20.86 -9.43
C VAL A 99 0.05 -21.23 -8.23
N PRO A 100 1.34 -20.88 -8.20
CA PRO A 100 2.21 -21.09 -7.04
C PRO A 100 1.68 -20.43 -5.77
N VAL A 101 2.09 -20.95 -4.61
CA VAL A 101 1.81 -20.37 -3.29
C VAL A 101 3.03 -19.61 -2.80
N ILE A 102 2.85 -18.37 -2.38
CA ILE A 102 3.90 -17.56 -1.78
C ILE A 102 4.20 -18.06 -0.36
N VAL A 103 5.47 -18.30 -0.03
CA VAL A 103 5.87 -18.67 1.33
C VAL A 103 6.67 -17.54 1.97
N GLY A 104 6.30 -17.21 3.21
CA GLY A 104 7.05 -16.25 4.02
C GLY A 104 6.86 -14.79 3.61
N ALA A 105 5.68 -14.43 3.07
CA ALA A 105 5.39 -13.06 2.66
C ALA A 105 5.53 -12.06 3.81
N ARG A 106 6.42 -11.08 3.65
CA ARG A 106 6.63 -9.97 4.58
C ARG A 106 6.57 -8.64 3.83
N PRO A 107 5.42 -7.93 3.82
CA PRO A 107 5.30 -6.64 3.16
C PRO A 107 6.16 -5.58 3.82
N LEU A 108 6.76 -4.72 3.01
CA LEU A 108 7.50 -3.55 3.46
C LEU A 108 6.57 -2.33 3.51
N PRO A 109 6.70 -1.46 4.54
CA PRO A 109 6.02 -0.18 4.56
C PRO A 109 6.42 0.69 3.37
N GLY A 110 5.45 1.47 2.87
CA GLY A 110 5.66 2.40 1.76
C GLY A 110 5.12 1.85 0.43
N ARG A 111 4.69 2.77 -0.44
CA ARG A 111 4.26 2.48 -1.80
C ARG A 111 5.30 3.01 -2.76
N HIS A 112 5.78 2.15 -3.64
CA HIS A 112 6.70 2.51 -4.69
C HIS A 112 5.92 2.63 -6.01
N PRO A 113 6.33 3.54 -6.91
CA PRO A 113 5.80 3.57 -8.27
C PRO A 113 5.85 2.16 -8.85
N LEU A 114 4.78 1.72 -9.49
CA LEU A 114 4.79 0.45 -10.20
C LEU A 114 5.90 0.52 -11.23
N VAL A 115 6.84 -0.42 -11.14
CA VAL A 115 7.86 -0.59 -12.17
C VAL A 115 7.13 -1.18 -13.36
N VAL A 116 6.44 -0.30 -14.10
CA VAL A 116 6.01 -0.56 -15.46
C VAL A 116 7.30 -0.86 -16.18
N GLY A 117 7.41 -2.04 -16.79
CA GLY A 117 8.50 -2.36 -17.68
C GLY A 117 8.53 -1.28 -18.75
N THR A 118 9.33 -0.23 -18.51
CA THR A 118 9.63 0.75 -19.52
C THR A 118 10.25 -0.08 -20.63
N PRO A 119 9.61 -0.23 -21.81
CA PRO A 119 10.37 -0.68 -22.96
C PRO A 119 11.55 0.28 -23.02
N ASP A 120 12.76 -0.27 -22.96
CA ASP A 120 14.00 0.49 -22.90
C ASP A 120 13.89 1.74 -23.78
N PRO A 121 13.92 2.96 -23.23
CA PRO A 121 13.93 4.16 -24.04
C PRO A 121 15.29 4.37 -24.73
N ALA A 122 16.10 3.32 -24.93
CA ALA A 122 17.31 3.32 -25.77
C ALA A 122 17.07 3.69 -27.25
N THR A 123 15.84 4.00 -27.67
CA THR A 123 15.57 4.67 -28.96
C THR A 123 15.03 6.11 -28.84
N ARG A 124 14.85 6.65 -27.63
CA ARG A 124 14.66 8.11 -27.47
C ARG A 124 16.02 8.77 -27.35
N ALA A 125 16.64 9.01 -28.51
CA ALA A 125 17.77 9.91 -28.63
C ALA A 125 17.52 11.17 -27.79
N LYS A 126 18.43 11.46 -26.86
CA LYS A 126 18.47 12.71 -26.10
C LYS A 126 18.29 13.87 -27.08
N PRO A 127 17.27 14.75 -26.95
CA PRO A 127 17.42 16.06 -27.55
C PRO A 127 18.55 16.73 -26.75
N ALA A 128 19.62 17.09 -27.44
CA ALA A 128 20.71 17.85 -26.88
C ALA A 128 20.15 19.04 -26.10
N ALA A 129 20.66 19.27 -24.88
CA ALA A 129 20.26 20.37 -24.03
C ALA A 129 20.32 21.72 -24.79
N PRO A 130 19.37 22.64 -24.59
CA PRO A 130 19.46 23.96 -25.20
C PRO A 130 20.57 24.73 -24.49
N ARG A 131 21.68 24.98 -25.20
CA ARG A 131 22.74 25.87 -24.71
C ARG A 131 22.17 27.29 -24.61
N ARG A 132 21.89 27.72 -23.38
CA ARG A 132 21.62 29.11 -23.04
C ARG A 132 22.96 29.85 -22.99
N GLY A 133 23.26 30.67 -23.99
CA GLY A 133 24.50 31.45 -24.04
C GLY A 133 24.48 32.56 -25.08
N SER A 134 24.34 33.80 -24.58
CA SER A 134 24.77 35.09 -25.13
C SER A 134 24.38 35.48 -26.57
N TRP A 135 23.44 36.44 -26.67
CA TRP A 135 23.19 37.23 -27.87
C TRP A 135 24.31 38.28 -28.01
N GLY A 136 25.18 38.13 -29.01
CA GLY A 136 26.18 39.13 -29.40
C GLY A 136 26.40 39.07 -30.92
N PRO A 137 26.49 40.21 -31.63
CA PRO A 137 26.56 40.20 -33.08
C PRO A 137 28.03 40.33 -33.53
N GLU A 138 28.65 39.30 -34.10
CA GLU A 138 29.73 39.55 -35.07
C GLU A 138 30.08 38.32 -35.93
N ASN A 139 29.85 38.48 -37.23
CA ASN A 139 30.62 38.02 -38.39
C ASN A 139 31.20 36.59 -38.46
N HIS A 140 30.62 35.77 -39.35
CA HIS A 140 31.26 35.21 -40.56
C HIS A 140 30.76 33.79 -40.91
N ALA A 141 30.00 33.74 -42.01
CA ALA A 141 29.95 32.68 -43.04
C ALA A 141 29.53 31.24 -42.67
N GLY A 142 28.52 30.73 -43.40
CA GLY A 142 28.33 29.30 -43.64
C GLY A 142 27.02 28.72 -43.08
N ILE A 143 25.86 28.90 -43.74
CA ILE A 143 25.28 27.96 -44.72
C ILE A 143 24.34 26.91 -44.07
N LEU A 144 23.05 27.07 -44.38
CA LEU A 144 21.94 26.07 -44.52
C LEU A 144 21.01 25.75 -43.32
N ALA A 145 20.03 26.63 -43.16
CA ALA A 145 18.57 26.41 -43.14
C ALA A 145 17.96 25.20 -42.37
N SER A 146 17.28 25.48 -41.25
CA SER A 146 16.21 24.65 -40.66
C SER A 146 14.96 25.51 -40.36
N PRO A 147 13.75 25.11 -40.77
CA PRO A 147 12.56 25.97 -40.67
C PRO A 147 11.73 25.79 -39.38
N ARG A 148 11.47 26.95 -38.74
CA ARG A 148 10.28 27.39 -37.97
C ARG A 148 9.85 26.60 -36.71
N VAL A 149 10.37 27.06 -35.56
CA VAL A 149 9.85 26.79 -34.21
C VAL A 149 8.55 27.58 -33.98
N ILE A 150 7.43 26.87 -33.80
CA ILE A 150 6.17 27.40 -33.27
C ILE A 150 6.31 27.47 -31.74
N LYS A 151 6.15 28.66 -31.15
CA LYS A 151 6.17 28.86 -29.69
C LYS A 151 4.90 28.25 -29.06
N PRO A 152 5.01 27.33 -28.09
CA PRO A 152 3.88 26.98 -27.24
C PRO A 152 3.60 28.14 -26.28
N THR A 153 2.43 28.76 -26.44
CA THR A 153 1.89 29.76 -25.52
C THR A 153 1.69 29.17 -24.13
N THR A 154 2.10 29.89 -23.10
CA THR A 154 1.85 29.56 -21.69
C THR A 154 0.34 29.55 -21.43
N LEU A 155 -0.24 28.37 -21.23
CA LEU A 155 -1.58 28.25 -20.66
C LEU A 155 -1.48 28.50 -19.16
N ASN A 156 -1.97 29.66 -18.73
CA ASN A 156 -2.13 30.01 -17.33
C ASN A 156 -3.38 29.28 -16.80
N PHE A 157 -3.24 28.50 -15.72
CA PHE A 157 -4.33 27.74 -15.09
C PHE A 157 -4.83 28.41 -13.79
N GLU A 158 -4.55 29.70 -13.63
CA GLU A 158 -5.26 30.50 -12.64
C GLU A 158 -6.69 30.73 -13.16
N ASP A 159 -7.71 30.62 -12.28
CA ASP A 159 -9.14 30.92 -12.52
C ASP A 159 -10.15 29.77 -12.59
N ARG A 160 -9.87 28.52 -12.16
CA ARG A 160 -10.94 27.47 -12.11
C ARG A 160 -10.89 26.52 -10.91
N THR A 161 -11.19 27.03 -9.72
CA THR A 161 -11.75 26.22 -8.62
C THR A 161 -13.26 26.48 -8.53
N PRO A 162 -14.12 25.45 -8.62
CA PRO A 162 -15.57 25.64 -8.49
C PRO A 162 -15.93 25.87 -7.03
N VAL A 163 -16.36 27.10 -6.69
CA VAL A 163 -16.93 27.43 -5.38
C VAL A 163 -18.40 26.99 -5.34
N LYS A 164 -18.79 26.30 -4.27
CA LYS A 164 -20.17 25.91 -3.99
C LYS A 164 -20.99 27.15 -3.60
N GLU A 165 -21.80 27.66 -4.53
CA GLU A 165 -22.78 28.72 -4.25
C GLU A 165 -23.87 28.22 -3.28
N ARG A 166 -24.14 29.00 -2.23
CA ARG A 166 -25.32 28.84 -1.35
C ARG A 166 -26.20 30.09 -1.56
N PRO A 167 -27.49 29.94 -1.90
CA PRO A 167 -28.37 31.07 -2.17
C PRO A 167 -28.71 31.85 -0.87
N PRO A 168 -28.99 33.17 -0.98
CA PRO A 168 -29.21 34.04 0.18
C PRO A 168 -30.62 33.88 0.77
N ALA A 169 -30.71 34.00 2.10
CA ALA A 169 -31.97 33.99 2.84
C ALA A 169 -32.71 35.33 2.74
N PRO A 170 -34.04 35.35 2.54
CA PRO A 170 -34.86 36.53 2.80
C PRO A 170 -35.39 36.55 4.26
N SER A 171 -35.46 37.76 4.80
CA SER A 171 -35.82 38.20 6.16
C SER A 171 -37.28 37.91 6.56
N PRO A 172 -37.60 37.84 7.88
CA PRO A 172 -38.95 37.52 8.35
C PRO A 172 -39.86 38.75 8.42
N ALA A 173 -41.07 38.65 7.86
CA ALA A 173 -42.14 39.62 8.01
C ALA A 173 -43.11 39.19 9.15
N ARG A 174 -43.08 40.03 10.18
CA ARG A 174 -44.11 40.43 11.16
C ARG A 174 -45.52 39.77 11.15
N SER A 175 -45.84 39.28 12.33
CA SER A 175 -47.05 38.70 12.93
C SER A 175 -48.42 39.31 12.60
N THR A 176 -49.46 38.46 12.52
CA THR A 176 -50.75 38.61 13.25
C THR A 176 -51.43 37.25 13.46
N ALA A 177 -52.11 37.13 14.60
CA ALA A 177 -52.53 35.88 15.25
C ALA A 177 -53.97 35.45 14.94
N SER A 178 -54.27 34.15 15.10
CA SER A 178 -55.36 33.67 15.99
C SER A 178 -55.47 32.13 16.06
N SER A 179 -55.39 31.64 17.30
CA SER A 179 -56.18 30.58 17.97
C SER A 179 -56.59 29.27 17.26
N LEU A 180 -56.19 28.12 17.82
CA LEU A 180 -57.03 27.22 18.64
C LEU A 180 -56.37 25.83 18.94
N ARG A 181 -56.25 25.53 20.25
CA ARG A 181 -56.49 24.24 20.99
C ARG A 181 -55.55 23.02 20.80
N LYS A 182 -54.78 22.71 21.87
CA LYS A 182 -54.86 21.54 22.83
C LYS A 182 -54.31 20.20 22.26
N SER A 183 -53.29 19.54 22.83
CA SER A 183 -53.24 18.91 24.18
C SER A 183 -51.79 18.54 24.58
N SER A 184 -51.35 18.81 25.83
CA SER A 184 -50.98 17.86 26.92
C SER A 184 -50.03 16.71 26.50
N SER A 185 -48.77 16.58 27.00
CA SER A 185 -48.46 16.21 28.40
C SER A 185 -47.01 16.54 28.90
N VAL A 186 -46.94 17.20 30.06
CA VAL A 186 -46.09 17.07 31.28
C VAL A 186 -44.58 16.66 31.23
N LEU A 187 -43.74 17.52 31.85
CA LEU A 187 -42.27 17.49 32.12
C LEU A 187 -41.92 16.87 33.52
N PRO A 188 -40.64 16.71 33.98
CA PRO A 188 -39.76 17.81 34.49
C PRO A 188 -38.24 17.64 34.16
N ARG A 189 -37.49 18.68 33.75
CA ARG A 189 -36.68 19.68 34.51
C ARG A 189 -35.61 19.10 35.47
N ILE A 190 -34.33 19.46 35.21
CA ILE A 190 -33.23 19.87 36.15
C ILE A 190 -32.00 20.22 35.27
N THR A 191 -31.79 21.51 34.94
CA THR A 191 -30.74 22.43 35.45
C THR A 191 -29.29 21.89 35.39
N ARG A 192 -28.45 22.35 34.44
CA ARG A 192 -27.59 23.57 34.49
C ARG A 192 -26.20 23.26 35.07
N SER A 193 -25.16 23.39 34.23
CA SER A 193 -23.95 24.23 34.47
C SER A 193 -22.60 23.61 34.04
N LYS A 194 -21.91 24.37 33.17
CA LYS A 194 -20.48 24.77 33.22
C LYS A 194 -19.39 23.81 32.73
N SER A 195 -18.85 24.25 31.58
CA SER A 195 -17.48 24.14 31.09
C SER A 195 -16.37 24.08 32.16
N PHE A 196 -15.37 23.23 31.92
CA PHE A 196 -13.98 23.47 32.34
C PHE A 196 -13.02 22.98 31.25
N VAL A 197 -12.11 23.88 30.88
CA VAL A 197 -10.91 23.66 30.08
C VAL A 197 -9.75 23.60 31.07
N ALA A 198 -8.93 22.55 31.04
CA ALA A 198 -7.54 22.48 31.53
C ALA A 198 -7.07 21.04 31.32
N ASP A 199 -6.16 20.77 30.38
CA ASP A 199 -4.69 20.89 30.47
C ASP A 199 -4.02 19.69 31.16
N ARG A 200 -3.02 19.17 30.43
CA ARG A 200 -1.90 18.27 30.77
C ARG A 200 -2.01 17.25 31.91
N ALA A 201 -1.89 15.97 31.52
CA ALA A 201 -0.85 14.99 31.92
C ALA A 201 -1.46 13.58 32.07
N PRO A 202 -1.00 12.53 31.35
CA PRO A 202 -1.51 11.18 31.57
C PRO A 202 -0.60 10.42 32.54
N ASP A 203 -0.93 10.47 33.83
CA ASP A 203 -0.54 9.43 34.78
C ASP A 203 -1.35 8.15 34.51
N HIS A 204 -0.63 7.03 34.48
CA HIS A 204 -1.11 5.69 34.12
C HIS A 204 -2.24 5.16 35.03
N PRO A 205 -3.23 4.43 34.48
CA PRO A 205 -3.91 3.42 35.30
C PRO A 205 -4.14 2.07 34.60
N LYS A 206 -3.45 1.06 35.15
CA LYS A 206 -3.88 -0.31 35.52
C LYS A 206 -4.69 -1.15 34.50
N ILE A 207 -4.01 -2.14 33.93
CA ILE A 207 -4.58 -3.26 33.17
C ILE A 207 -5.45 -4.15 34.09
N PRO A 208 -6.71 -4.46 33.73
CA PRO A 208 -7.51 -5.45 34.44
C PRO A 208 -6.96 -6.87 34.22
N LYS A 209 -6.81 -7.63 35.32
CA LYS A 209 -6.28 -9.01 35.31
C LYS A 209 -7.26 -9.97 34.65
N SER A 210 -6.75 -10.91 33.84
CA SER A 210 -7.52 -11.93 33.12
C SER A 210 -8.16 -12.97 34.06
N PRO A 211 -9.36 -13.52 33.72
CA PRO A 211 -10.08 -14.51 34.52
C PRO A 211 -9.63 -15.97 34.29
N PHE A 212 -8.54 -16.20 33.55
CA PHE A 212 -8.10 -17.53 33.19
C PHE A 212 -7.11 -18.09 34.23
N PRO A 213 -7.29 -19.36 34.68
CA PRO A 213 -6.36 -20.00 35.60
C PRO A 213 -4.99 -20.20 34.94
N ALA A 214 -3.93 -19.72 35.59
CA ALA A 214 -2.56 -19.99 35.21
C ALA A 214 -2.25 -21.49 35.48
N VAL A 215 -2.14 -22.28 34.41
CA VAL A 215 -1.70 -23.68 34.52
C VAL A 215 -0.17 -23.71 34.55
N ARG A 216 0.33 -24.34 35.62
CA ARG A 216 1.72 -24.52 36.06
C ARG A 216 2.59 -25.29 35.04
N ASN A 217 3.80 -24.78 34.76
CA ASN A 217 5.01 -25.59 34.45
C ASN A 217 5.42 -26.39 35.71
N PRO A 218 6.22 -27.50 35.72
CA PRO A 218 7.54 -27.71 35.04
C PRO A 218 7.86 -29.23 34.81
N PRO A 219 9.09 -29.81 34.79
CA PRO A 219 10.47 -29.31 34.67
C PRO A 219 11.35 -29.98 33.58
N LEU A 220 12.59 -29.47 33.49
CA LEU A 220 13.77 -29.89 32.73
C LEU A 220 13.96 -31.40 32.52
N TYR A 221 14.52 -31.76 31.35
CA TYR A 221 15.44 -32.90 31.23
C TYR A 221 16.66 -32.51 30.39
N THR A 222 17.81 -32.38 31.02
CA THR A 222 19.13 -32.55 30.39
C THR A 222 19.75 -33.82 30.98
N PRO A 223 20.38 -34.66 30.15
CA PRO A 223 21.80 -34.97 30.36
C PRO A 223 22.53 -35.07 29.01
N SER A 224 23.61 -34.32 28.76
CA SER A 224 24.99 -34.54 29.21
C SER A 224 25.61 -35.86 28.73
N SER A 225 26.48 -35.72 27.73
CA SER A 225 27.78 -36.39 27.55
C SER A 225 27.80 -37.92 27.39
N ILE A 226 28.02 -38.36 26.14
CA ILE A 226 28.82 -39.55 25.86
C ILE A 226 30.05 -39.11 25.08
N ARG A 227 31.19 -39.38 25.70
CA ARG A 227 32.58 -39.16 25.27
C ARG A 227 33.19 -40.55 25.09
N LEU A 228 34.20 -40.65 24.22
CA LEU A 228 35.27 -41.66 24.16
C LEU A 228 35.11 -42.84 23.17
N ASP A 229 35.91 -42.73 22.10
CA ASP A 229 37.05 -43.58 21.73
C ASP A 229 36.88 -45.07 21.36
N SER A 230 37.16 -45.38 20.08
CA SER A 230 38.05 -46.48 19.65
C SER A 230 38.14 -46.58 18.11
N ILE A 231 39.30 -46.23 17.55
CA ILE A 231 40.23 -47.05 16.73
C ILE A 231 41.37 -46.13 16.28
#